data_AF-A0A9D4IZ87-F1
#
_entry.id   AF-A0A9D4IZ87-F1
#
_cell.length_a   1.000
_cell.length_b   1.000
_cell.length_c   1.000
_cell.angle_alpha   90.00
_cell.angle_beta   90.00
_cell.angle_gamma   90.00
#
_symmetry.space_group_name_H-M   'P 1'
#
loop_
_entity.id
_entity.type
_entity.pdbx_description
1 polymer ?
#
loop_
_entity_poly.entity_id
_entity_poly.type
_entity_poly.pdbx_seq_one_letter_code
_entity_poly.pdbx_strand_id
1 'polypeptide(L)'
;MQRLMGRRTRTLIPITKGLRKHQVDQTVRLASKSNDYRCKQKFYYDRHAKVKEDLKPNDAVRIKTPTGWRPAEYVRKSAYPRSYIVKAGEVDVSIGVTRLCS
;
A
#
# COMPACT_ATOMS: atom_id res chain seq x y z
N MET A 1 7.82 28.07 -21.35
CA MET A 1 7.14 26.75 -21.20
C MET A 1 6.59 26.66 -19.78
N GLN A 2 5.28 26.50 -19.58
CA GLN A 2 4.62 26.67 -18.28
C GLN A 2 4.08 25.33 -17.75
N ARG A 3 4.60 24.84 -16.63
CA ARG A 3 4.17 23.60 -15.96
C ARG A 3 3.47 23.91 -14.65
N LEU A 4 2.23 24.39 -14.69
CA LEU A 4 1.37 24.42 -13.51
C LEU A 4 0.54 23.14 -13.46
N MET A 5 0.86 22.30 -12.47
CA MET A 5 0.21 21.02 -12.19
C MET A 5 -1.25 21.22 -11.76
N GLY A 6 -2.13 21.56 -12.71
CA GLY A 6 -3.57 21.71 -12.51
C GLY A 6 -4.04 23.06 -11.95
N ARG A 7 -3.14 24.04 -11.72
CA ARG A 7 -3.49 25.37 -11.21
C ARG A 7 -3.56 26.40 -12.35
N ARG A 8 -4.56 27.30 -12.32
CA ARG A 8 -4.69 28.41 -13.28
C ARG A 8 -4.12 29.69 -12.69
N THR A 9 -3.23 30.35 -13.43
CA THR A 9 -2.78 31.71 -13.10
C THR A 9 -3.92 32.69 -13.38
N ARG A 10 -4.26 33.55 -12.43
CA ARG A 10 -5.25 34.62 -12.61
C ARG A 10 -4.56 35.74 -13.38
N THR A 11 -4.66 35.74 -14.70
CA THR A 11 -4.04 36.75 -15.57
C THR A 11 -5.09 37.70 -16.13
N LEU A 12 -4.70 38.96 -16.32
CA LEU A 12 -5.52 40.02 -16.94
C LEU A 12 -5.77 39.80 -18.44
N ILE A 13 -5.02 38.89 -19.06
CA ILE A 13 -5.13 38.57 -20.47
C ILE A 13 -6.35 37.66 -20.68
N PRO A 14 -7.26 37.97 -21.61
CA PRO A 14 -8.43 37.14 -21.90
C PRO A 14 -7.97 35.76 -22.41
N ILE A 15 -8.42 34.72 -21.71
CA ILE A 15 -8.16 33.32 -22.06
C ILE A 15 -9.38 32.80 -22.81
N THR A 16 -9.17 32.03 -23.88
CA THR A 16 -10.27 31.46 -24.69
C THR A 16 -11.20 30.58 -23.84
N LYS A 17 -12.52 30.75 -24.00
CA LYS A 17 -13.54 30.00 -23.21
C LYS A 17 -13.49 28.48 -23.44
N GLY A 18 -13.00 28.06 -24.60
CA GLY A 18 -12.79 26.67 -24.99
C GLY A 18 -11.41 26.12 -24.58
N LEU A 19 -11.03 26.24 -23.31
CA LEU A 19 -9.85 25.53 -22.82
C LEU A 19 -10.10 24.02 -22.90
N ARG A 20 -9.12 23.27 -23.43
CA ARG A 20 -9.17 21.80 -23.49
C ARG A 20 -9.49 21.24 -22.10
N LYS A 21 -10.68 20.65 -21.96
CA LYS A 21 -11.04 19.86 -20.77
C LYS A 21 -10.12 18.64 -20.75
N HIS A 22 -9.58 18.29 -19.59
CA HIS A 22 -8.81 17.06 -19.46
C HIS A 22 -9.74 15.89 -19.82
N GLN A 23 -9.46 15.23 -20.95
CA GLN A 23 -10.11 13.98 -21.31
C GLN A 23 -9.59 12.90 -20.39
N VAL A 24 -10.44 12.47 -19.45
CA VAL A 24 -10.16 11.34 -18.56
C VAL A 24 -10.73 10.06 -19.20
N ASP A 25 -10.51 9.87 -20.50
CA ASP A 25 -11.22 8.83 -21.26
C ASP A 25 -10.64 7.41 -21.03
N GLN A 26 -9.59 7.25 -20.21
CA GLN A 26 -8.86 5.99 -20.10
C GLN A 26 -8.42 5.64 -18.67
N THR A 27 -9.26 5.89 -17.65
CA THR A 27 -8.97 5.51 -16.25
C THR A 27 -8.57 4.04 -16.09
N VAL A 28 -9.25 3.12 -16.80
CA VAL A 28 -8.98 1.68 -16.76
C VAL A 28 -7.60 1.33 -17.32
N ARG A 29 -7.21 1.91 -18.46
CA ARG A 29 -5.89 1.67 -19.07
C ARG A 29 -4.75 2.30 -18.28
N LEU A 30 -5.02 3.39 -17.58
CA LEU A 30 -4.05 4.02 -16.68
C LEU A 30 -3.87 3.19 -15.40
N ALA A 31 -4.94 2.60 -14.87
CA ALA A 31 -4.89 1.72 -13.72
C ALA A 31 -4.08 0.44 -14.02
N SER A 32 -4.30 -0.20 -15.18
CA SER A 32 -3.53 -1.39 -15.57
C SER A 32 -2.04 -1.07 -15.72
N LYS A 33 -1.68 -0.01 -16.45
CA LYS A 33 -0.29 0.44 -16.56
C LYS A 33 0.35 0.74 -15.20
N SER A 34 -0.37 1.40 -14.30
CA SER A 34 0.12 1.70 -12.94
C SER A 34 0.40 0.42 -12.15
N ASN A 35 -0.44 -0.61 -12.32
CA ASN A 35 -0.21 -1.92 -11.72
C ASN A 35 1.03 -2.61 -12.30
N ASP A 36 1.20 -2.57 -13.63
CA ASP A 36 2.38 -3.15 -14.30
C ASP A 36 3.69 -2.52 -13.80
N TYR A 37 3.70 -1.19 -13.62
CA TYR A 37 4.85 -0.48 -13.04
C TYR A 37 5.14 -0.93 -11.61
N ARG A 38 4.11 -1.09 -10.76
CA ARG A 38 4.27 -1.58 -9.39
C ARG A 38 4.80 -3.01 -9.36
N CYS A 39 4.31 -3.88 -10.24
CA CYS A 39 4.79 -5.25 -10.39
C CYS A 39 6.26 -5.30 -10.81
N LYS A 40 6.66 -4.50 -11.82
CA LYS A 40 8.07 -4.39 -12.25
C LYS A 40 8.97 -3.87 -11.13
N GLN A 41 8.53 -2.84 -10.43
CA GLN A 41 9.29 -2.28 -9.31
C GLN A 41 9.48 -3.30 -8.19
N LYS A 42 8.41 -4.05 -7.83
CA LYS A 42 8.48 -5.15 -6.87
C LYS A 42 9.48 -6.21 -7.32
N PHE A 43 9.38 -6.68 -8.57
CA PHE A 43 10.28 -7.71 -9.11
C PHE A 43 11.74 -7.29 -8.97
N TYR A 44 12.09 -6.06 -9.37
CA TYR A 44 13.47 -5.60 -9.31
C TYR A 44 13.97 -5.33 -7.89
N TYR A 45 13.10 -4.86 -6.99
CA TYR A 45 13.41 -4.66 -5.58
C TYR A 45 13.65 -5.99 -4.86
N ASP A 46 12.80 -6.98 -5.11
CA ASP A 46 12.85 -8.28 -4.43
C ASP A 46 14.07 -9.13 -4.87
N ARG A 47 14.75 -8.81 -5.99
CA ARG A 47 15.92 -9.58 -6.49
C ARG A 47 17.06 -9.73 -5.49
N HIS A 48 17.29 -8.73 -4.65
CA HIS A 48 18.34 -8.76 -3.61
C HIS A 48 17.76 -8.86 -2.20
N ALA A 49 16.43 -8.99 -2.08
CA ALA A 49 15.79 -9.12 -0.78
C ALA A 49 16.02 -10.54 -0.24
N LYS A 50 16.55 -10.63 0.98
CA LYS A 50 16.62 -11.91 1.70
C LYS A 50 15.19 -12.35 2.03
N VAL A 51 14.84 -13.57 1.63
CA VAL A 51 13.58 -14.19 2.02
C VAL A 51 13.58 -14.30 3.55
N LYS A 52 12.58 -13.71 4.20
CA LYS A 52 12.42 -13.87 5.65
C LYS A 52 12.04 -15.31 5.93
N GLU A 53 12.72 -15.90 6.91
CA GLU A 53 12.34 -17.21 7.43
C GLU A 53 10.90 -17.14 7.96
N ASP A 54 10.15 -18.20 7.67
CA ASP A 54 8.79 -18.33 8.15
C ASP A 54 8.80 -18.49 9.68
N LEU A 55 7.95 -17.72 10.37
CA LEU A 55 7.78 -17.85 11.82
C LEU A 55 7.22 -19.23 12.15
N LYS A 56 7.79 -19.86 13.19
CA LYS A 56 7.32 -21.16 13.66
C LYS A 56 6.10 -20.95 14.55
N PRO A 57 5.08 -21.82 14.44
CA PRO A 57 3.96 -21.78 15.37
C PRO A 57 4.49 -21.88 16.82
N ASN A 58 3.91 -21.07 17.71
CA ASN A 58 4.30 -20.88 19.11
C ASN A 58 5.57 -20.04 19.36
N ASP A 59 6.11 -19.33 18.36
CA ASP A 59 7.15 -18.33 18.62
C ASP A 59 6.62 -17.17 19.46
N ALA A 60 7.41 -16.74 20.45
CA ALA A 60 7.12 -15.58 21.28
C ALA A 60 7.38 -14.28 20.50
N VAL A 61 6.32 -13.57 20.15
CA VAL A 61 6.33 -12.33 19.38
C VAL A 61 5.88 -11.16 20.27
N ARG A 62 6.31 -9.93 19.96
CA ARG A 62 5.84 -8.73 20.67
C ARG A 62 4.95 -7.89 19.75
N ILE A 63 3.81 -7.46 20.26
CA ILE A 63 2.83 -6.63 19.55
C ILE A 63 2.89 -5.22 20.10
N LYS A 64 2.87 -4.23 19.21
CA LYS A 64 2.72 -2.82 19.59
C LYS A 64 1.23 -2.49 19.73
N THR A 65 0.76 -2.40 20.96
CA THR A 65 -0.58 -1.92 21.33
C THR A 65 -0.48 -0.41 21.65
N PRO A 66 -1.58 0.39 21.63
CA PRO A 66 -1.56 1.77 22.10
C PRO A 66 -0.94 1.97 23.49
N THR A 67 -1.02 0.97 24.38
CA THR A 67 -0.43 1.01 25.72
C THR A 67 1.04 0.55 25.78
N GLY A 68 1.68 0.27 24.64
CA GLY A 68 3.06 -0.22 24.56
C GLY A 68 3.22 -1.64 24.01
N TRP A 69 4.43 -2.18 24.16
CA TRP A 69 4.78 -3.51 23.64
C TRP A 69 4.31 -4.62 24.57
N ARG A 70 3.43 -5.49 24.07
CA ARG A 70 2.91 -6.66 24.81
C ARG A 70 3.44 -7.97 24.24
N PRO A 71 3.78 -8.97 25.07
CA PRO A 71 4.12 -10.31 24.60
C PRO A 71 2.88 -11.01 24.03
N ALA A 72 3.07 -11.82 23.00
CA ALA A 72 2.05 -12.61 22.34
C ALA A 72 2.67 -13.85 21.69
N GLU A 73 1.84 -14.86 21.43
CA GLU A 73 2.28 -16.08 20.77
C GLU A 73 1.81 -16.08 19.33
N TYR A 74 2.71 -16.47 18.42
CA TYR A 74 2.34 -16.63 17.03
C TYR A 74 1.56 -17.94 16.83
N VAL A 75 0.33 -17.83 16.30
CA VAL A 75 -0.54 -18.99 16.07
C VAL A 75 -0.37 -19.50 14.64
N ARG A 76 -0.66 -18.66 13.64
CA ARG A 76 -0.66 -19.06 12.23
C ARG A 76 -0.65 -17.88 11.26
N LYS A 77 -0.37 -18.18 9.99
CA LYS A 77 -0.57 -17.24 8.87
C LYS A 77 -2.08 -17.00 8.70
N SER A 78 -2.46 -15.75 8.47
CA SER A 78 -3.85 -15.38 8.15
C SER A 78 -4.15 -15.61 6.67
N ALA A 79 -5.42 -15.58 6.29
CA ALA A 79 -5.87 -15.67 4.91
C ALA A 79 -5.30 -14.54 4.01
N TYR A 80 -4.90 -13.41 4.59
CA TYR A 80 -4.32 -12.30 3.84
C TYR A 80 -2.79 -12.33 3.82
N PRO A 81 -2.16 -11.96 2.68
CA PRO A 81 -0.72 -11.96 2.55
C PRO A 81 -0.08 -11.00 3.55
N ARG A 82 1.03 -11.44 4.19
CA ARG A 82 1.78 -10.67 5.21
C ARG A 82 0.99 -10.33 6.47
N SER A 83 -0.15 -10.99 6.70
CA SER A 83 -0.89 -10.90 7.95
C SER A 83 -0.77 -12.18 8.75
N TYR A 84 -0.73 -12.04 10.06
CA TYR A 84 -0.49 -13.10 11.02
C TYR A 84 -1.55 -13.08 12.11
N ILE A 85 -1.95 -14.24 12.58
CA ILE A 85 -2.83 -14.40 13.73
C ILE A 85 -1.94 -14.68 14.93
N VAL A 86 -2.08 -13.85 15.95
CA VAL A 86 -1.31 -13.91 17.18
C VAL A 86 -2.27 -13.95 18.36
N LYS A 87 -1.92 -14.71 19.39
CA LYS A 87 -2.70 -14.83 20.61
C LYS A 87 -2.09 -13.93 21.67
N ALA A 88 -2.84 -12.91 22.10
CA ALA A 88 -2.42 -11.98 23.14
C ALA A 88 -3.30 -12.20 24.37
N GLY A 89 -2.88 -13.12 25.25
CA GLY A 89 -3.69 -13.56 26.39
C GLY A 89 -4.83 -14.48 25.93
N GLU A 90 -6.08 -14.08 26.21
CA GLU A 90 -7.26 -14.91 25.93
C GLU A 90 -7.86 -14.67 24.53
N VAL A 91 -7.45 -13.61 23.82
CA VAL A 91 -8.04 -13.19 22.55
C VAL A 91 -7.06 -13.36 21.39
N ASP A 92 -7.56 -13.92 20.29
CA ASP A 92 -6.86 -14.00 19.00
C ASP A 92 -6.95 -12.66 18.28
N VAL A 93 -5.80 -12.07 17.96
CA VAL A 93 -5.69 -10.78 17.26
C VAL A 93 -5.02 -10.99 15.91
N SER A 94 -5.60 -10.41 14.85
CA SER A 94 -4.97 -10.39 13.53
C SER A 94 -4.09 -9.15 13.39
N ILE A 95 -2.80 -9.36 13.09
CA ILE A 95 -1.85 -8.28 12.80
C ILE A 95 -1.53 -8.35 11.31
N GLY A 96 -1.92 -7.34 10.57
CA GLY A 96 -1.71 -7.33 9.14
C GLY A 96 -2.01 -5.99 8.49
N VAL A 97 -1.50 -5.83 7.28
CA VAL A 97 -1.80 -4.67 6.43
C VAL A 97 -3.12 -4.93 5.70
N THR A 98 -4.13 -4.10 5.95
CA THR A 98 -5.35 -4.04 5.13
C THR A 98 -4.96 -3.51 3.74
N ARG A 99 -5.37 -4.19 2.66
CA ARG A 99 -4.91 -3.85 1.30
C ARG A 99 -5.19 -2.39 0.94
N LEU A 100 -4.15 -1.71 0.45
CA LEU A 100 -4.26 -0.75 -0.64
C LEU A 100 -4.00 -1.53 -1.94
N CYS A 101 -5.03 -1.60 -2.79
CA CYS A 101 -5.09 -2.23 -4.12
C CYS A 101 -5.57 -3.69 -4.19
N SER A 102 -6.80 -3.79 -4.70
CA SER A 102 -7.36 -4.92 -5.45
C SER A 102 -7.25 -4.60 -6.95
#